data_AF-A0A8J6UI69-F1
#
_entry.id   AF-A0A8J6UI69-F1
#
_cell.length_a   1.000
_cell.length_b   1.000
_cell.length_c   1.000
_cell.angle_alpha   90.00
_cell.angle_beta   90.00
_cell.angle_gamma   90.00
#
_symmetry.space_group_name_H-M   'P 1'
#
loop_
_entity.id
_entity.type
_entity.pdbx_description
1 polymer ?
#
loop_
_entity_poly.entity_id
_entity_poly.type
_entity_poly.pdbx_seq_one_letter_code
_entity_poly.pdbx_strand_id
1 'polypeptide(L)' 'MNSNEIAQYIEATNGMAKPWLLLQLRLQKLQERRDSIPADEYANELADIHQSLMNLGEWWIGMEDQVF' A
#
# COMPACT_ATOMS: atom_id res chain seq x y z
N MET A 1 9.30 -10.96 0.18
CA MET A 1 9.20 -10.02 1.30
C MET A 1 7.77 -10.10 1.83
N ASN A 2 7.56 -10.39 3.11
CA ASN A 2 6.24 -10.44 3.74
C ASN A 2 5.85 -9.06 4.34
N SER A 3 4.63 -8.94 4.84
CA SER A 3 4.12 -7.68 5.40
C SER A 3 4.90 -7.19 6.62
N ASN A 4 5.49 -8.09 7.40
CA ASN A 4 6.35 -7.73 8.54
C ASN A 4 7.67 -7.13 8.07
N GLU A 5 8.29 -7.69 7.05
CA GLU A 5 9.52 -7.16 6.46
C GLU A 5 9.28 -5.78 5.81
N ILE A 6 8.12 -5.58 5.17
CA ILE A 6 7.71 -4.26 4.66
C ILE A 6 7.53 -3.26 5.81
N ALA A 7 6.85 -3.64 6.89
CA ALA A 7 6.64 -2.76 8.04
C ALA A 7 7.98 -2.33 8.67
N GLN A 8 8.90 -3.27 8.89
CA GLN A 8 10.24 -2.98 9.40
C GLN A 8 11.03 -2.06 8.48
N TYR A 9 10.93 -2.25 7.16
CA TYR A 9 11.54 -1.35 6.20
C TYR A 9 10.97 0.08 6.29
N ILE A 10 9.65 0.21 6.40
CA ILE A 10 8.98 1.52 6.54
C ILE A 10 9.44 2.23 7.81
N GLU A 11 9.53 1.51 8.92
CA GLU A 11 10.04 2.05 10.19
C GLU A 11 11.50 2.48 10.08
N ALA A 12 12.37 1.59 9.55
CA ALA A 12 13.80 1.85 9.44
C ALA A 12 14.15 3.02 8.51
N THR A 13 13.29 3.31 7.52
CA THR A 13 13.49 4.39 6.55
C THR A 13 12.71 5.66 6.87
N ASN A 14 12.07 5.73 8.05
CA ASN A 14 11.14 6.80 8.44
C ASN A 14 10.06 7.05 7.36
N GLY A 15 9.64 5.99 6.69
CA GLY A 15 8.74 5.99 5.55
C GLY A 15 7.26 6.05 5.91
N MET A 16 6.89 6.25 7.18
CA MET A 16 5.49 6.29 7.62
C MET A 16 4.69 7.42 6.93
N ALA A 17 5.36 8.52 6.58
CA ALA A 17 4.76 9.63 5.85
C ALA A 17 4.66 9.40 4.33
N LYS A 18 5.13 8.24 3.83
CA LYS A 18 5.14 7.91 2.39
C LYS A 18 3.93 7.04 2.07
N PRO A 19 2.82 7.63 1.57
CA PRO A 19 1.57 6.90 1.40
C PRO A 19 1.65 5.72 0.42
N TRP A 20 2.58 5.75 -0.54
CA TRP A 20 2.82 4.62 -1.45
C TRP A 20 3.43 3.40 -0.75
N LEU A 21 4.26 3.59 0.27
CA LEU A 21 4.81 2.47 1.07
C LEU A 21 3.73 1.82 1.93
N LEU A 22 2.81 2.64 2.48
CA LEU A 22 1.66 2.13 3.22
C LEU A 22 0.69 1.36 2.31
N LEU A 23 0.52 1.81 1.06
CA LEU A 23 -0.28 1.10 0.07
C LEU A 23 0.34 -0.26 -0.29
N GLN A 24 1.67 -0.31 -0.44
CA GLN A 24 2.39 -1.57 -0.65
C GLN A 24 2.20 -2.54 0.52
N LEU A 25 2.26 -2.05 1.77
CA LEU A 25 1.99 -2.86 2.96
C LEU A 25 0.56 -3.42 2.97
N ARG A 26 -0.44 -2.59 2.64
CA ARG A 26 -1.85 -3.02 2.55
C ARG A 26 -2.04 -4.12 1.50
N LEU A 27 -1.45 -3.95 0.32
CA LEU A 27 -1.51 -4.94 -0.76
C LEU A 27 -0.87 -6.28 -0.33
N GLN A 28 0.30 -6.23 0.31
CA GLN A 28 0.98 -7.43 0.79
C GLN A 28 0.15 -8.17 1.85
N LYS A 29 -0.45 -7.44 2.79
CA LYS A 29 -1.35 -8.03 3.80
C LYS A 29 -2.58 -8.70 3.18
N LEU A 30 -3.16 -8.09 2.13
CA LEU A 30 -4.28 -8.68 1.40
C LEU A 30 -3.86 -9.97 0.68
N GLN A 31 -2.70 -9.97 0.02
CA GLN A 31 -2.16 -11.17 -0.65
C GLN A 31 -1.90 -12.32 0.33
N GLU A 32 -1.34 -12.03 1.51
CA GLU A 32 -1.05 -13.05 2.54
C GLU A 32 -2.29 -13.72 3.10
N ARG A 33 -3.42 -13.01 3.15
CA ARG A 33 -4.70 -13.54 3.65
C ARG A 33 -5.64 -14.02 2.56
N ARG A 34 -5.21 -14.05 1.30
CA ARG A 34 -6.05 -14.38 0.13
C ARG A 34 -6.81 -15.69 0.30
N ASP A 35 -6.16 -16.71 0.84
CA ASP A 35 -6.75 -18.04 1.02
C ASP A 35 -7.66 -18.14 2.25
N SER A 36 -7.68 -17.10 3.09
CA SER A 36 -8.47 -17.04 4.32
C SER A 36 -9.72 -16.16 4.23
N ILE A 37 -9.92 -15.45 3.11
CA ILE A 37 -11.08 -14.57 2.90
C ILE A 37 -11.88 -14.98 1.66
N PRO A 38 -13.19 -14.69 1.62
CA PRO A 38 -14.01 -14.86 0.42
C PRO A 38 -13.47 -14.08 -0.78
N ALA A 39 -13.70 -14.61 -1.99
CA ALA A 39 -13.18 -14.03 -3.23
C ALA A 39 -13.80 -12.65 -3.55
N ASP A 40 -15.06 -12.44 -3.18
CA ASP A 40 -15.75 -11.15 -3.28
C ASP A 40 -15.19 -10.11 -2.31
N GLU A 41 -14.90 -10.52 -1.07
CA GLU A 41 -14.21 -9.66 -0.09
C GLU A 41 -12.82 -9.26 -0.59
N TYR A 42 -12.05 -10.22 -1.09
CA TYR A 42 -10.74 -9.95 -1.70
C TYR A 42 -10.83 -8.97 -2.87
N ALA A 43 -11.82 -9.13 -3.75
CA ALA A 43 -12.01 -8.25 -4.90
C ALA A 43 -12.39 -6.82 -4.48
N ASN A 44 -13.26 -6.67 -3.47
CA ASN A 44 -13.65 -5.37 -2.94
C ASN A 44 -12.45 -4.65 -2.29
N GLU A 45 -11.70 -5.35 -1.44
CA GLU A 45 -10.50 -4.78 -0.83
C GLU A 45 -9.43 -4.40 -1.86
N LEU A 46 -9.26 -5.20 -2.90
CA LEU A 46 -8.34 -4.91 -3.99
C LEU A 46 -8.78 -3.66 -4.77
N ALA A 47 -10.09 -3.49 -5.01
CA ALA A 47 -10.64 -2.31 -5.65
C ALA A 47 -10.40 -1.03 -4.81
N ASP A 48 -10.56 -1.12 -3.49
CA ASP A 48 -10.27 0.00 -2.57
C ASP A 48 -8.78 0.39 -2.56
N ILE A 49 -7.89 -0.60 -2.59
CA ILE A 49 -6.45 -0.37 -2.72
C ILE A 49 -6.13 0.27 -4.06
N HIS A 50 -6.75 -0.20 -5.15
CA HIS A 50 -6.59 0.40 -6.48
C HIS A 50 -7.05 1.86 -6.52
N GLN A 51 -8.21 2.17 -5.93
CA GLN A 51 -8.70 3.55 -5.84
C GLN A 51 -7.74 4.43 -5.02
N SER A 52 -7.20 3.90 -3.92
CA SER A 52 -6.18 4.60 -3.11
C SER A 52 -4.93 4.91 -3.93
N LEU A 53 -4.52 4.01 -4.84
CA LEU A 53 -3.39 4.22 -5.75
C LEU A 53 -3.69 5.31 -6.78
N MET A 54 -4.90 5.34 -7.34
CA MET A 54 -5.30 6.41 -8.28
C MET A 54 -5.23 7.78 -7.63
N ASN A 55 -5.68 7.89 -6.38
CA ASN A 55 -5.63 9.14 -5.62
C ASN A 55 -4.18 9.60 -5.33
N LEU A 56 -3.21 8.67 -5.28
CA LEU A 56 -1.80 9.02 -5.11
C LEU A 56 -1.20 9.69 -6.34
N GLY A 57 -1.69 9.33 -7.54
CA GLY A 57 -1.23 9.96 -8.78
C GLY A 57 -1.50 11.47 -8.78
N GLU A 58 -2.68 11.89 -8.30
CA GLU A 58 -3.00 13.31 -8.14
C GLU A 58 -2.22 13.96 -6.99
N TRP A 59 -1.97 13.22 -5.91
CA TRP A 59 -1.21 13.72 -4.75
C TRP A 59 0.24 14.09 -5.12
N TRP A 60 0.87 13.38 -6.05
CA TRP A 60 2.27 13.68 -6.44
C TRP A 60 2.44 14.99 -7.19
N ILE A 61 1.37 15.54 -7.78
CA ILE A 61 1.43 16.77 -8.57
C ILE A 61 1.85 17.94 -7.68
N GLY A 62 3.04 18.50 -7.93
CA GLY A 62 3.61 19.62 -7.16
C GLY A 62 4.43 19.21 -5.93
N MET A 63 4.63 17.91 -5.68
CA MET A 63 5.51 17.40 -4.62
C MET A 63 6.66 16.53 -5.15
N GLU A 64 6.84 16.46 -6.47
CA GLU A 64 7.77 15.53 -7.14
C GLU A 64 9.19 15.67 -6.60
N ASP A 65 9.72 16.90 -6.49
CA ASP A 65 11.07 17.21 -6.00
C ASP A 65 11.31 16.82 -4.52
N GLN A 66 10.24 16.52 -3.77
CA GLN A 66 10.32 16.14 -2.35
C GLN A 66 10.20 14.62 -2.16
N VAL A 67 9.65 13.91 -3.14
CA VAL A 67 9.32 12.48 -3.03
C VAL A 67 10.15 11.58 -3.98
N PHE A 68 10.73 12.16 -5.04
CA PHE A 68 11.65 11.53 -5.99
C PHE A 68 13.06 12.13 -5.88
#